data_AF-A0A059ATQ5-F1
#
_entry.id   AF-A0A059ATQ5-F1
#
_cell.length_a   1.000
_cell.length_b   1.000
_cell.length_c   1.000
_cell.angle_alpha   90.00
_cell.angle_beta   90.00
_cell.angle_gamma   90.00
#
_symmetry.space_group_name_H-M   'P 1'
#
loop_
_entity.id
_entity.type
_entity.pdbx_description
1 polymer ?
#
loop_
_entity_poly.entity_id
_entity_poly.type
_entity_poly.pdbx_seq_one_letter_code
_entity_poly.pdbx_strand_id
1 'polypeptide(L)' 'MAHKWLDSQISAMSKSKIAPSPQLDFERRLAKYLRCKIEARTDNPYGTGFRLVKRATDMYGLKGTLDYIRMTGSFPR' A
#
# COMPACT_ATOMS: atom_id res chain seq x y z
N MET A 1 -1.73 -2.73 5.41
CA MET A 1 -2.90 -1.99 4.90
C MET A 1 -2.60 -0.53 4.58
N ALA A 2 -1.76 0.18 5.34
CA ALA A 2 -1.43 1.60 5.08
C ALA A 2 -0.79 1.90 3.70
N HIS A 3 0.16 1.09 3.21
CA HIS A 3 0.82 1.36 1.92
C HIS A 3 -0.14 1.26 0.72
N LYS A 4 -1.17 0.39 0.79
CA LYS A 4 -2.19 0.25 -0.27
C LYS A 4 -3.17 1.42 -0.31
N TRP A 5 -3.55 1.95 0.86
CA TRP A 5 -4.35 3.18 0.93
C TRP A 5 -3.59 4.35 0.32
N LEU A 6 -2.29 4.44 0.63
CA LEU A 6 -1.42 5.49 0.16
C LEU A 6 -1.21 5.43 -1.37
N ASP A 7 -1.05 4.23 -1.94
CA ASP A 7 -1.02 4.03 -3.40
C ASP A 7 -2.36 4.42 -4.06
N SER A 8 -3.50 4.19 -3.39
CA SER A 8 -4.81 4.63 -3.87
C SER A 8 -4.94 6.15 -3.89
N GLN A 9 -4.41 6.85 -2.88
CA GLN A 9 -4.39 8.31 -2.83
C GLN A 9 -3.49 8.88 -3.93
N ILE A 10 -2.28 8.33 -4.13
CA ILE A 10 -1.37 8.75 -5.21
C ILE A 10 -2.02 8.56 -6.59
N SER A 11 -2.72 7.43 -6.80
CA SER A 11 -3.43 7.15 -8.05
C SER A 11 -4.62 8.08 -8.26
N ALA A 12 -5.41 8.35 -7.22
CA ALA A 12 -6.53 9.28 -7.28
C ALA A 12 -6.08 10.72 -7.58
N MET A 13 -5.01 11.19 -6.93
CA MET A 13 -4.40 12.49 -7.20
C MET A 13 -3.84 12.59 -8.63
N SER A 14 -3.29 11.50 -9.17
CA SER A 14 -2.79 11.45 -10.55
C SER A 14 -3.90 11.42 -11.61
N LYS A 15 -5.11 10.98 -11.25
CA LYS A 15 -6.31 10.98 -12.13
C LYS A 15 -7.15 12.25 -11.99
N SER A 16 -6.87 13.08 -10.99
CA SER A 16 -7.59 14.30 -10.73
C SER A 16 -7.29 15.33 -11.82
N LYS A 17 -8.34 15.90 -12.44
CA LYS A 17 -8.23 17.01 -13.43
C LYS A 17 -7.95 18.36 -12.75
N ILE A 18 -7.36 18.34 -11.55
CA ILE A 18 -6.95 19.55 -10.84
C ILE A 18 -5.74 20.12 -11.57
N ALA A 19 -5.81 21.42 -11.90
CA ALA A 19 -4.68 22.12 -12.49
C ALA A 19 -3.43 21.92 -11.60
N PRO A 20 -2.26 21.62 -12.19
CA PRO A 20 -1.05 21.40 -11.43
C PRO A 20 -0.80 22.59 -10.50
N SER A 21 -0.81 22.32 -9.20
CA SER A 21 -0.61 23.32 -8.16
C SER A 21 0.60 22.94 -7.31
N PRO A 22 1.31 23.91 -6.72
CA PRO A 22 2.40 23.63 -5.78
C PRO A 22 1.99 22.72 -4.62
N GLN A 23 0.71 22.79 -4.22
CA GLN A 23 0.13 21.94 -3.18
C GLN A 23 -0.01 20.49 -3.63
N LEU A 24 -0.46 20.24 -4.87
CA LEU A 24 -0.57 18.89 -5.44
C LEU A 24 0.80 18.21 -5.57
N ASP A 25 1.82 18.96 -6.00
CA ASP A 25 3.19 18.45 -6.10
C ASP A 25 3.81 18.18 -4.72
N PHE A 26 3.51 19.02 -3.72
CA PHE A 26 3.90 18.79 -2.34
C PHE A 26 3.27 17.50 -1.80
N GLU A 27 1.96 17.33 -1.96
CA GLU A 27 1.24 16.13 -1.50
C GLU A 27 1.76 14.86 -2.20
N ARG A 28 2.08 14.93 -3.50
CA ARG A 28 2.66 13.80 -4.25
C ARG A 28 4.04 13.42 -3.71
N ARG A 29 4.90 14.40 -3.41
CA ARG A 29 6.22 14.17 -2.80
C ARG A 29 6.10 13.61 -1.39
N LEU A 30 5.18 14.14 -0.58
CA LEU A 30 4.89 13.66 0.77
C LEU A 30 4.44 12.20 0.74
N ALA A 31 3.53 11.83 -0.16
CA ALA A 31 3.06 10.47 -0.30
C ALA A 31 4.21 9.50 -0.67
N LYS A 32 5.06 9.89 -1.63
CA LYS A 32 6.26 9.10 -1.97
C LYS A 32 7.19 8.92 -0.77
N TYR A 33 7.43 9.99 0.00
CA TYR A 33 8.26 9.94 1.20
C TYR A 33 7.68 8.97 2.25
N LEU A 34 6.37 9.07 2.54
CA LEU A 34 5.69 8.20 3.50
C LEU A 34 5.77 6.73 3.07
N ARG A 35 5.59 6.44 1.79
CA ARG A 35 5.76 5.09 1.24
C ARG A 35 7.16 4.54 1.48
N CYS A 36 8.20 5.28 1.06
CA CYS A 36 9.59 4.86 1.23
C CYS A 36 9.93 4.67 2.72
N LYS A 37 9.42 5.54 3.60
CA LYS A 37 9.63 5.40 5.04
C LYS A 37 8.92 4.17 5.61
N ILE A 38 7.69 3.86 5.20
CA ILE A 38 6.99 2.65 5.65
C ILE A 38 7.70 1.38 5.15
N GLU A 39 8.19 1.39 3.91
CA GLU A 39 8.92 0.26 3.31
C GLU A 39 10.30 0.06 3.95
N ALA A 40 11.02 1.15 4.25
CA ALA A 40 12.36 1.12 4.85
C ALA A 40 12.34 0.99 6.39
N ARG A 41 11.18 1.19 7.03
CA ARG A 41 11.03 1.06 8.48
C ARG A 41 11.17 -0.40 8.91
N THR A 42 12.23 -0.66 9.67
CA THR A 42 12.52 -1.94 10.33
C THR A 42 11.94 -2.03 11.74
N ASP A 43 11.27 -0.98 12.22
CA ASP A 43 10.63 -0.97 13.53
C ASP A 43 9.28 -1.73 13.55
N ASN A 44 9.10 -2.51 14.61
CA ASN A 44 7.83 -3.17 14.96
C ASN A 44 6.76 -2.09 15.20
N PRO A 45 5.49 -2.20 14.73
CA PRO A 45 4.79 -3.39 14.24
C PRO A 45 4.53 -3.46 12.72
N TYR A 46 4.87 -2.44 11.95
CA TYR A 46 4.39 -2.32 10.57
C TYR A 46 5.32 -2.93 9.50
N GLY A 47 6.64 -2.98 9.74
CA GLY A 47 7.61 -3.50 8.75
C GLY A 47 7.80 -5.01 8.79
N THR A 48 8.09 -5.58 9.96
CA THR A 48 8.42 -7.01 10.13
C THR A 48 7.23 -7.91 9.83
N GLY A 49 6.04 -7.60 10.35
CA GLY A 49 4.83 -8.38 10.09
C GLY A 49 4.46 -8.40 8.60
N PHE A 50 4.57 -7.26 7.92
CA PHE A 50 4.30 -7.18 6.48
C PHE A 50 5.28 -8.04 5.66
N ARG A 51 6.57 -8.00 5.99
CA ARG A 51 7.60 -8.81 5.31
C ARG A 51 7.38 -10.30 5.52
N LEU A 52 7.03 -10.73 6.72
CA LEU A 52 6.76 -12.14 7.03
C LEU A 52 5.54 -12.65 6.28
N VAL A 53 4.43 -11.91 6.31
CA VAL A 53 3.20 -12.27 5.57
C VAL A 53 3.45 -12.28 4.07
N LYS A 54 4.15 -11.28 3.52
CA LYS A 54 4.49 -11.24 2.09
C LYS A 54 5.33 -12.46 1.68
N ARG A 55 6.38 -12.78 2.43
CA ARG A 55 7.22 -13.97 2.19
C ARG A 55 6.39 -15.26 2.25
N ALA A 56 5.55 -15.44 3.28
CA ALA A 56 4.71 -16.62 3.41
C ALA A 56 3.71 -16.73 2.23
N THR A 57 3.13 -15.61 1.82
CA THR A 57 2.19 -15.57 0.68
C THR A 57 2.87 -16.02 -0.61
N ASP A 58 4.08 -15.52 -0.88
CA ASP A 58 4.84 -15.87 -2.08
C ASP A 58 5.28 -17.34 -2.04
N MET A 59 5.73 -17.85 -0.89
CA MET A 59 6.15 -19.26 -0.75
C MET A 59 5.00 -20.26 -0.93
N TYR A 60 3.82 -19.95 -0.38
CA TYR A 60 2.68 -20.87 -0.37
C TYR A 60 1.64 -20.58 -1.46
N GLY A 61 1.93 -19.66 -2.39
CA GLY A 61 1.01 -19.32 -3.48
C GLY A 61 -0.32 -18.72 -3.02
N LEU A 62 -0.37 -18.09 -1.84
CA LEU A 62 -1.61 -17.59 -1.23
C LEU A 62 -2.13 -16.30 -1.85
N LYS A 63 -1.55 -15.85 -2.96
CA LYS A 63 -1.92 -14.59 -3.62
C LYS A 63 -3.41 -14.55 -3.99
N GLY A 64 -3.94 -15.64 -4.54
CA GLY A 64 -5.37 -15.77 -4.88
C GLY A 64 -6.27 -15.68 -3.66
N THR A 65 -5.90 -16.34 -2.55
CA THR A 65 -6.62 -16.27 -1.27
C THR A 65 -6.63 -14.84 -0.72
N LEU A 66 -5.51 -14.13 -0.78
CA LEU A 66 -5.44 -12.74 -0.35
C LEU A 66 -6.27 -11.81 -1.25
N ASP A 67 -6.29 -12.05 -2.56
CA ASP A 67 -7.12 -11.29 -3.49
C ASP A 67 -8.62 -11.54 -3.24
N TYR A 68 -9.01 -12.79 -2.93
CA TYR A 68 -10.37 -13.13 -2.52
C TYR A 68 -10.78 -12.41 -1.23
N ILE A 69 -9.97 -12.48 -0.17
CA ILE A 69 -10.22 -11.77 1.10
C ILE A 69 -10.29 -10.25 0.86
N ARG A 70 -9.47 -9.73 -0.06
CA ARG A 70 -9.49 -8.32 -0.41
C ARG A 70 -10.78 -7.91 -1.11
N MET A 71 -11.33 -8.74 -1.98
CA MET A 71 -12.57 -8.45 -2.72
C MET A 71 -13.82 -8.67 -1.86
N THR A 72 -13.81 -9.67 -0.99
CA THR A 72 -15.01 -10.13 -0.26
C THR A 72 -15.00 -9.78 1.24
N GLY A 73 -13.85 -9.39 1.78
CA GLY A 73 -13.65 -9.20 3.22
C GLY A 73 -13.65 -10.49 4.04
N SER A 74 -13.75 -11.67 3.41
CA SER A 74 -13.92 -12.97 4.08
C SER A 74 -12.91 -14.01 3.57
N PHE A 75 -12.61 -15.03 4.37
CA PHE A 75 -11.80 -16.16 3.92
C PHE A 75 -12.55 -16.99 2.86
N PRO A 76 -11.82 -17.56 1.87
CA PRO A 76 -12.41 -18.55 0.97
C PRO A 76 -12.92 -19.73 1.81
N ARG A 77 -14.10 -20.25 1.47
CA ARG A 77 -14.63 -21.50 2.03
C ARG A 77 -14.20 -22.69 1.18
#